data_AF-A0A0Q7QFI2-F1
#
_entry.id   AF-A0A0Q7QFI2-F1
#
_cell.length_a   1.000
_cell.length_b   1.000
_cell.length_c   1.000
_cell.angle_alpha   90.00
_cell.angle_beta   90.00
_cell.angle_gamma   90.00
#
_symmetry.space_group_name_H-M   'P 1'
#
loop_
_entity.id
_entity.type
_entity.pdbx_description
1 polymer ?
#
loop_
_entity_poly.entity_id
_entity_poly.type
_entity_poly.pdbx_seq_one_letter_code
_entity_poly.pdbx_strand_id
1 'polypeptide(L)'
;MSFHDQLHRYLEQAEQEMQENERKLGEFRKIEPQLAELVGEGFGAEGKVRVTWTQRGIQDLEFDPRALRLTSGILSREVKAAIAEAVEHLRDQTMEIVNNLGVKTPEMPDPEEAQRQLGRFREEMMGAFRLSGEELDRVARLRQQYNPSKRGDRPGSAG
;
A
#
# COMPACT_ATOMS: atom_id res chain seq x y z
N MET A 1 -22.75 -0.87 -42.93
CA MET A 1 -21.99 -1.67 -41.95
C MET A 1 -22.99 -2.44 -41.11
N SER A 2 -22.90 -3.77 -41.08
CA SER A 2 -23.86 -4.61 -40.33
C SER A 2 -23.44 -4.73 -38.87
N PHE A 3 -24.42 -4.82 -37.96
CA PHE A 3 -24.20 -5.07 -36.52
C PHE A 3 -23.35 -6.32 -36.27
N HIS A 4 -23.47 -7.33 -37.14
CA HIS A 4 -22.69 -8.57 -37.10
C HIS A 4 -21.18 -8.33 -37.32
N ASP A 5 -20.80 -7.42 -38.23
CA ASP A 5 -19.39 -7.06 -38.49
C ASP A 5 -18.77 -6.23 -37.35
N GLN A 6 -19.59 -5.53 -36.57
CA GLN A 6 -19.13 -4.79 -35.40
C GLN A 6 -18.91 -5.71 -34.20
N LEU A 7 -19.76 -6.72 -34.04
CA LEU A 7 -19.68 -7.71 -32.96
C LEU A 7 -18.48 -8.64 -33.14
N HIS A 8 -18.19 -9.09 -34.37
CA HIS A 8 -16.98 -9.85 -34.67
C HIS A 8 -15.69 -9.08 -34.36
N ARG A 9 -15.59 -7.81 -34.79
CA ARG A 9 -14.42 -6.96 -34.49
C ARG A 9 -14.23 -6.72 -33.00
N TYR A 10 -15.31 -6.56 -32.24
CA TYR A 10 -15.25 -6.39 -30.79
C TYR A 10 -14.72 -7.66 -30.10
N LEU A 11 -15.19 -8.83 -30.51
CA LEU A 11 -14.72 -10.12 -29.97
C LEU A 11 -13.26 -10.38 -30.30
N GLU A 12 -12.83 -10.12 -31.55
CA GLU A 12 -11.43 -10.25 -31.95
C GLU A 12 -10.51 -9.30 -31.17
N GLN A 13 -10.96 -8.06 -30.94
CA GLN A 13 -10.20 -7.10 -30.15
C GLN A 13 -10.09 -7.52 -28.68
N ALA A 14 -11.19 -7.99 -28.09
CA ALA A 14 -11.18 -8.51 -26.72
C ALA A 14 -10.27 -9.74 -26.57
N GLU A 15 -10.28 -10.67 -27.53
CA GLU A 15 -9.38 -11.82 -27.54
C GLU A 15 -7.91 -11.41 -27.64
N GLN A 16 -7.60 -10.43 -28.49
CA GLN A 16 -6.23 -9.90 -28.61
C GLN A 16 -5.77 -9.24 -27.31
N GLU A 17 -6.61 -8.43 -26.68
CA GLU A 17 -6.32 -7.78 -25.39
C GLU A 17 -6.13 -8.82 -24.27
N MET A 18 -6.95 -9.88 -24.24
CA MET A 18 -6.81 -10.98 -23.28
C MET A 18 -5.50 -11.74 -23.49
N GLN A 19 -5.14 -12.09 -24.73
CA GLN A 19 -3.88 -12.76 -25.02
C GLN A 19 -2.66 -11.89 -24.67
N GLU A 20 -2.73 -10.59 -24.91
CA GLU A 20 -1.68 -9.65 -24.54
C GLU A 20 -1.52 -9.55 -23.02
N ASN A 21 -2.63 -9.46 -22.29
CA ASN A 21 -2.63 -9.45 -20.82
C ASN A 21 -2.13 -10.78 -20.24
N GLU A 22 -2.54 -11.92 -20.78
CA GLU A 22 -2.04 -13.23 -20.35
C GLU A 22 -0.53 -13.36 -20.54
N ARG A 23 0.01 -12.88 -21.67
CA ARG A 23 1.46 -12.82 -21.90
C ARG A 23 2.16 -11.94 -20.89
N LYS A 24 1.66 -10.72 -20.63
CA LYS A 24 2.23 -9.79 -19.64
C LYS A 24 2.21 -10.38 -18.22
N LEU A 25 1.10 -11.01 -17.82
CA LEU A 25 0.97 -11.69 -16.53
C LEU A 25 1.91 -12.90 -16.43
N GLY A 26 2.10 -13.64 -17.51
CA GLY A 26 3.04 -14.75 -17.60
C GLY A 26 4.49 -14.30 -17.38
N GLU A 27 4.90 -13.21 -18.01
CA GLU A 27 6.23 -12.62 -17.80
C GLU A 27 6.39 -12.07 -16.38
N PHE A 28 5.36 -11.41 -15.82
CA PHE A 28 5.38 -10.93 -14.45
C PHE A 28 5.52 -12.05 -13.41
N ARG A 29 4.84 -13.19 -13.61
CA ARG A 29 4.98 -14.36 -12.72
C ARG A 29 6.37 -14.99 -12.73
N LYS A 30 7.12 -14.88 -13.83
CA LYS A 30 8.49 -15.40 -13.90
C LYS A 30 9.48 -14.57 -13.10
N ILE A 31 9.20 -13.27 -12.93
CA ILE A 31 10.10 -12.32 -12.28
C ILE A 31 9.75 -12.09 -10.81
N GLU A 32 8.52 -12.37 -10.40
CA GLU A 32 8.07 -12.21 -9.01
C GLU A 32 9.04 -12.87 -8.00
N PRO A 33 9.56 -14.09 -8.22
CA PRO A 33 10.54 -14.69 -7.33
C PRO A 33 11.86 -13.90 -7.29
N GLN A 34 12.32 -13.41 -8.44
CA GLN A 34 13.56 -12.63 -8.54
C GLN A 34 13.43 -11.30 -7.80
N LEU A 35 12.30 -10.62 -7.97
CA LEU A 35 11.98 -9.37 -7.25
C LEU A 35 11.85 -9.61 -5.73
N ALA A 36 11.29 -10.74 -5.32
CA ALA A 36 11.12 -11.09 -3.91
C ALA A 36 12.45 -11.38 -3.20
N GLU A 37 13.46 -11.84 -3.94
CA GLU A 37 14.81 -12.12 -3.44
C GLU A 37 15.72 -10.89 -3.40
N LEU A 38 15.31 -9.76 -3.99
CA LEU A 38 16.12 -8.55 -4.00
C LEU A 38 16.36 -7.99 -2.60
N VAL A 39 17.60 -7.55 -2.41
CA VAL A 39 18.07 -6.87 -1.20
C VAL A 39 18.79 -5.60 -1.58
N GLY A 40 18.39 -4.50 -0.96
CA GLY A 40 19.13 -3.26 -0.99
C GLY A 40 20.12 -3.21 0.16
N GLU A 41 21.35 -2.83 -0.14
CA GLU A 41 22.38 -2.59 0.85
C GLU A 41 22.69 -1.11 0.95
N GLY A 42 22.91 -0.62 2.17
CA GLY A 42 23.33 0.75 2.43
C GLY A 42 24.29 0.87 3.60
N PHE A 43 25.10 1.93 3.60
CA PHE A 43 26.25 2.08 4.47
C PHE A 43 26.24 3.43 5.19
N GLY A 44 26.61 3.40 6.47
CA GLY A 44 26.75 4.59 7.31
C GLY A 44 28.13 4.63 7.96
N ALA A 45 28.53 5.81 8.41
CA ALA A 45 29.77 6.05 9.14
C ALA A 45 31.02 5.51 8.42
N GLU A 46 31.10 5.66 7.10
CA GLU A 46 32.18 5.11 6.25
C GLU A 46 32.22 3.57 6.27
N GLY A 47 31.06 2.93 6.14
CA GLY A 47 30.95 1.46 6.12
C GLY A 47 31.02 0.79 7.49
N LYS A 48 31.01 1.56 8.58
CA LYS A 48 30.97 1.03 9.95
C LYS A 48 29.55 0.69 10.40
N VAL A 49 28.55 1.09 9.65
CA VAL A 49 27.15 0.67 9.78
C VAL A 49 26.73 0.09 8.44
N ARG A 50 26.14 -1.10 8.42
CA ARG A 50 25.58 -1.70 7.21
C ARG A 50 24.12 -2.08 7.46
N VAL A 51 23.27 -1.78 6.49
CA VAL A 51 21.86 -2.14 6.52
C VAL A 51 21.55 -2.99 5.29
N THR A 52 20.88 -4.11 5.51
CA THR A 52 20.29 -4.93 4.46
C THR A 52 18.77 -4.77 4.52
N TRP A 53 18.19 -4.30 3.42
CA TRP A 53 16.78 -3.96 3.28
C TRP A 53 16.09 -4.86 2.26
N THR A 54 14.94 -5.41 2.62
CA THR A 54 14.08 -6.23 1.75
C THR A 54 12.74 -5.53 1.54
N GLN A 55 11.89 -6.08 0.67
CA GLN A 55 10.50 -5.62 0.53
C GLN A 55 9.69 -5.69 1.85
N ARG A 56 10.12 -6.51 2.82
CA ARG A 56 9.49 -6.65 4.13
C ARG A 56 10.05 -5.69 5.19
N GLY A 57 11.06 -4.89 4.83
CA GLY A 57 11.79 -4.01 5.75
C GLY A 57 13.22 -4.49 6.02
N ILE A 58 13.77 -4.09 7.17
CA ILE A 58 15.14 -4.44 7.57
C ILE A 58 15.26 -5.96 7.71
N GLN A 59 16.19 -6.54 6.96
CA GLN A 59 16.62 -7.93 7.12
C GLN A 59 17.77 -8.01 8.12
N ASP A 60 18.75 -7.10 7.99
CA ASP A 60 19.92 -7.09 8.85
C ASP A 60 20.46 -5.68 9.10
N LEU A 61 21.12 -5.51 10.23
CA LEU A 61 21.75 -4.26 10.67
C LEU A 61 23.04 -4.59 11.42
N GLU A 62 24.17 -4.34 10.77
CA GLU A 62 25.50 -4.61 11.32
C GLU A 62 26.17 -3.31 11.77
N PHE A 63 26.90 -3.42 12.89
CA PHE A 63 27.71 -2.34 13.44
C PHE A 63 29.14 -2.81 13.65
N ASP A 64 30.11 -2.09 13.10
CA ASP A 64 31.50 -2.20 13.53
C ASP A 64 31.63 -1.67 14.98
N PRO A 65 32.42 -2.32 15.85
CA PRO A 65 32.61 -1.86 17.23
C PRO A 65 33.05 -0.40 17.38
N ARG A 66 33.69 0.19 16.35
CA ARG A 66 34.10 1.59 16.32
C ARG A 66 32.91 2.53 16.08
N ALA A 67 31.87 2.11 15.36
CA ALA A 67 30.64 2.90 15.21
C ALA A 67 29.92 3.09 16.55
N LEU A 68 29.98 2.09 17.45
CA LEU A 68 29.39 2.18 18.79
C LEU A 68 30.06 3.21 19.70
N ARG A 69 31.25 3.70 19.33
CA ARG A 69 31.94 4.79 20.03
C ARG A 69 31.43 6.17 19.62
N LEU A 70 30.62 6.26 18.56
CA LEU A 70 29.97 7.50 18.15
C LEU A 70 28.94 7.91 19.20
N THR A 71 28.69 9.21 19.30
CA THR A 71 27.58 9.69 20.14
C THR A 71 26.26 9.17 19.57
N SER A 72 25.27 8.93 20.44
CA SER A 72 23.96 8.39 20.03
C SER A 72 23.29 9.23 18.94
N GLY A 73 23.45 10.56 18.97
CA GLY A 73 22.93 11.46 17.96
C GLY A 73 23.63 11.32 16.59
N ILE A 74 24.95 11.08 16.57
CA ILE A 74 25.67 10.80 15.33
C ILE A 74 25.27 9.42 14.82
N LEU A 75 25.34 8.39 15.68
CA LEU A 75 25.02 7.01 15.30
C LEU A 75 23.60 6.90 14.71
N SER A 76 22.61 7.58 15.29
CA SER A 76 21.25 7.60 14.76
C SER A 76 21.17 8.21 13.36
N ARG A 77 21.96 9.25 13.06
CA ARG A 77 22.01 9.84 11.71
C ARG A 77 22.66 8.89 10.71
N GLU A 78 23.75 8.25 11.09
CA GLU A 78 24.45 7.29 10.23
C GLU A 78 23.60 6.06 9.91
N VAL A 79 22.83 5.55 10.88
CA VAL A 79 21.86 4.47 10.64
C VAL A 79 20.75 4.92 9.69
N LYS A 80 20.21 6.13 9.86
CA LYS A 80 19.19 6.66 8.95
C LYS A 80 19.71 6.84 7.52
N ALA A 81 20.96 7.28 7.38
CA ALA A 81 21.62 7.39 6.08
C ALA A 81 21.78 6.01 5.43
N ALA A 82 22.28 5.02 6.18
CA ALA A 82 22.41 3.65 5.70
C ALA A 82 21.07 3.04 5.27
N ILE A 83 19.99 3.28 6.03
CA ILE A 83 18.63 2.84 5.65
C ILE A 83 18.19 3.52 4.35
N ALA A 84 18.37 4.83 4.22
CA ALA A 84 17.96 5.56 3.02
C ALA A 84 18.69 5.03 1.77
N GLU A 85 20.00 4.82 1.87
CA GLU A 85 20.82 4.23 0.80
C GLU A 85 20.36 2.80 0.47
N ALA A 86 20.07 1.97 1.48
CA ALA A 86 19.57 0.61 1.25
C ALA A 86 18.21 0.60 0.52
N VAL A 87 17.31 1.52 0.87
CA VAL A 87 16.01 1.65 0.19
C VAL A 87 16.18 2.11 -1.27
N GLU A 88 17.08 3.06 -1.51
CA GLU A 88 17.39 3.55 -2.85
C GLU A 88 18.02 2.45 -3.71
N HIS A 89 18.99 1.72 -3.17
CA HIS A 89 19.62 0.60 -3.85
C HIS A 89 18.61 -0.51 -4.22
N LEU A 90 17.70 -0.88 -3.32
CA LEU A 90 16.63 -1.84 -3.63
C LEU A 90 15.72 -1.34 -4.77
N ARG A 91 15.39 -0.04 -4.75
CA ARG A 91 14.57 0.59 -5.79
C ARG A 91 15.28 0.54 -7.14
N ASP A 92 16.57 0.87 -7.19
CA ASP A 92 17.35 0.88 -8.42
C ASP A 92 17.46 -0.52 -9.03
N GLN A 93 17.76 -1.54 -8.21
CA GLN A 93 17.76 -2.94 -8.65
C GLN A 93 16.39 -3.38 -9.19
N THR A 94 15.31 -2.96 -8.52
CA THR A 94 13.95 -3.25 -8.97
C THR A 94 13.68 -2.61 -10.33
N MET A 95 14.08 -1.34 -10.52
CA MET A 95 13.93 -0.64 -11.79
C MET A 95 14.77 -1.28 -12.90
N GLU A 96 15.98 -1.73 -12.60
CA GLU A 96 16.84 -2.41 -13.55
C GLU A 96 16.21 -3.71 -14.07
N ILE A 97 15.68 -4.56 -13.17
CA ILE A 97 15.00 -5.80 -13.56
C ILE A 97 13.76 -5.49 -14.41
N VAL A 98 12.96 -4.50 -14.01
CA VAL A 98 11.76 -4.11 -14.76
C VAL A 98 12.13 -3.56 -16.15
N ASN A 99 13.17 -2.73 -16.25
CA ASN A 99 13.64 -2.18 -17.52
C ASN A 99 14.19 -3.27 -18.46
N ASN A 100 14.94 -4.23 -17.93
CA ASN A 100 15.52 -5.33 -18.70
C ASN A 100 14.47 -6.25 -19.33
N LEU A 101 13.25 -6.28 -18.80
CA LEU A 101 12.16 -7.11 -19.32
C LEU A 101 11.47 -6.51 -20.54
N GLY A 102 11.79 -5.27 -20.93
CA GLY A 102 11.09 -4.57 -22.00
C GLY A 102 9.59 -4.37 -21.71
N VAL A 103 9.16 -4.69 -20.49
CA VAL A 103 7.88 -4.24 -19.93
C VAL A 103 8.06 -2.75 -19.82
N LYS A 104 7.53 -2.00 -20.81
CA LYS A 104 7.15 -0.61 -20.56
C LYS A 104 6.37 -0.70 -19.27
N THR A 105 6.93 -0.15 -18.19
CA THR A 105 6.22 0.01 -16.93
C THR A 105 4.83 0.48 -17.35
N PRO A 106 3.72 -0.19 -16.97
CA PRO A 106 2.44 0.48 -17.07
C PRO A 106 2.69 1.83 -16.44
N GLU A 107 2.51 2.92 -17.19
CA GLU A 107 2.91 4.27 -16.77
C GLU A 107 2.59 4.34 -15.29
N MET A 108 3.61 4.44 -14.43
CA MET A 108 3.35 4.67 -13.02
C MET A 108 2.41 5.86 -13.04
N PRO A 109 1.17 5.72 -12.52
CA PRO A 109 0.20 6.79 -12.62
C PRO A 109 0.92 8.03 -12.13
N ASP A 110 0.90 9.06 -12.95
CA ASP A 110 1.58 10.32 -12.66
C ASP A 110 1.40 10.65 -11.17
N PRO A 111 2.43 11.09 -10.43
CA PRO A 111 2.34 11.27 -8.99
C PRO A 111 1.11 12.10 -8.57
N GLU A 112 0.63 13.03 -9.41
CA GLU A 112 -0.62 13.76 -9.19
C GLU A 112 -1.86 12.93 -9.51
N GLU A 113 -1.84 12.08 -10.54
CA GLU A 113 -2.90 11.13 -10.86
C GLU A 113 -3.08 10.08 -9.75
N ALA A 114 -1.98 9.54 -9.20
CA ALA A 114 -1.99 8.63 -8.06
C ALA A 114 -2.55 9.31 -6.80
N GLN A 115 -2.15 10.57 -6.54
CA GLN A 115 -2.72 11.37 -5.45
C GLN A 115 -4.21 11.66 -5.66
N ARG A 116 -4.64 11.95 -6.89
CA ARG A 116 -6.06 12.14 -7.24
C ARG A 116 -6.87 10.86 -7.05
N GLN A 117 -6.34 9.71 -7.43
CA GLN A 117 -6.97 8.41 -7.19
C GLN A 117 -7.12 8.11 -5.69
N LEU A 118 -6.05 8.31 -4.91
CA LEU A 118 -6.08 8.18 -3.45
C LEU A 118 -7.05 9.17 -2.80
N GLY A 119 -7.15 10.39 -3.34
CA GLY A 119 -8.11 11.41 -2.92
C GLY A 119 -9.55 10.95 -3.12
N ARG A 120 -9.89 10.44 -4.33
CA ARG A 120 -11.22 9.90 -4.65
C ARG A 120 -11.56 8.71 -3.77
N PHE A 121 -10.64 7.76 -3.61
CA PHE A 121 -10.83 6.60 -2.74
C PHE A 121 -11.06 7.00 -1.28
N ARG A 122 -10.31 8.00 -0.78
CA ARG A 122 -10.50 8.56 0.57
C ARG A 122 -11.87 9.22 0.71
N GLU A 123 -12.33 9.96 -0.29
CA GLU A 123 -13.66 10.58 -0.28
C GLU A 123 -14.79 9.53 -0.31
N GLU A 124 -14.67 8.49 -1.14
CA GLU A 124 -15.62 7.37 -1.17
C GLU A 124 -15.66 6.63 0.16
N MET A 125 -14.50 6.29 0.74
CA MET A 125 -14.45 5.67 2.07
C MET A 125 -15.08 6.58 3.12
N MET A 126 -14.74 7.86 3.15
CA MET A 126 -15.33 8.83 4.09
C MET A 126 -16.85 8.96 3.90
N GLY A 127 -17.34 8.92 2.67
CA GLY A 127 -18.77 8.88 2.35
C GLY A 127 -19.45 7.62 2.88
N ALA A 128 -18.84 6.45 2.66
CA ALA A 128 -19.32 5.18 3.19
C ALA A 128 -19.31 5.14 4.73
N PHE A 129 -18.31 5.75 5.37
CA PHE A 129 -18.26 5.91 6.84
C PHE A 129 -19.33 6.87 7.37
N ARG A 130 -19.63 7.98 6.67
CA ARG A 130 -20.71 8.90 7.05
C ARG A 130 -22.08 8.23 6.94
N LEU A 131 -22.34 7.53 5.84
CA LEU A 131 -23.56 6.74 5.64
C LEU A 131 -23.70 5.66 6.72
N SER A 132 -22.59 4.99 7.06
CA SER A 132 -22.56 3.99 8.15
C SER A 132 -22.82 4.63 9.52
N GLY A 133 -22.27 5.82 9.77
CA GLY A 133 -22.49 6.58 11.00
C GLY A 133 -23.95 7.03 11.16
N GLU A 134 -24.57 7.50 10.07
CA GLU A 134 -25.98 7.90 10.06
C GLU A 134 -26.93 6.72 10.29
N GLU A 135 -26.62 5.54 9.73
CA GLU A 135 -27.37 4.31 10.00
C GLU A 135 -27.18 3.84 11.46
N LEU A 136 -25.96 3.93 12.01
CA LEU A 136 -25.72 3.63 13.43
C LEU A 136 -26.47 4.58 14.36
N ASP A 137 -26.51 5.89 14.05
CA ASP A 137 -27.27 6.90 14.78
C ASP A 137 -28.78 6.68 14.65
N ARG A 138 -29.26 6.21 13.49
CA ARG A 138 -30.67 5.81 13.30
C ARG A 138 -31.01 4.61 14.18
N VAL A 139 -30.15 3.59 14.21
CA VAL A 139 -30.33 2.39 15.05
C VAL A 139 -30.27 2.73 16.54
N ALA A 140 -29.36 3.62 16.96
CA ALA A 140 -29.26 4.09 18.33
C ALA A 140 -30.54 4.82 18.78
N ARG A 141 -31.09 5.70 17.93
CA ARG A 141 -32.36 6.40 18.18
C ARG A 141 -33.55 5.43 18.24
N LEU A 142 -33.62 4.46 17.35
CA LEU A 142 -34.67 3.43 17.37
C LEU A 142 -34.60 2.60 18.66
N ARG A 143 -33.40 2.22 19.12
CA ARG A 143 -33.22 1.53 20.41
C ARG A 143 -33.63 2.39 21.60
N GLN A 144 -33.36 3.70 21.57
CA GLN A 144 -33.76 4.62 22.63
C GLN A 144 -35.28 4.84 22.67
N GLN A 145 -35.94 4.84 21.51
CA GLN A 145 -37.40 4.96 21.39
C GLN A 145 -38.13 3.66 21.80
N TYR A 146 -37.48 2.50 21.70
CA TYR A 146 -38.04 1.19 22.07
C TYR A 146 -37.59 0.65 23.44
N ASN A 147 -37.08 1.51 24.34
CA ASN A 147 -36.85 1.15 25.74
C ASN A 147 -37.94 1.76 26.67
N PRO A 148 -39.15 1.17 26.77
CA PRO A 148 -40.14 1.56 27.77
C PRO A 148 -39.75 0.99 29.13
N SER A 149 -38.73 1.56 29.77
CA SER A 149 -38.41 1.24 31.16
C SER A 149 -39.28 2.06 32.10
N LYS A 150 -40.13 1.37 32.86
CA LYS A 150 -40.43 1.67 34.28
C LYS A 150 -40.65 3.17 34.58
N ARG A 151 -41.83 3.71 34.25
CA ARG A 151 -42.40 4.81 35.05
C ARG A 151 -42.91 4.20 36.34
N GLY A 152 -42.26 4.55 37.45
CA GLY A 152 -42.62 4.10 38.78
C GLY A 152 -44.01 4.59 39.19
N ASP A 153 -44.70 3.76 39.96
CA ASP A 153 -45.78 4.20 40.82
C ASP A 153 -45.56 3.57 42.20
N ARG A 154 -44.93 4.34 43.09
CA ARG A 154 -45.09 4.21 44.54
C ARG A 154 -45.25 5.63 45.07
N PRO A 155 -46.44 6.02 45.56
CA PRO A 155 -46.64 7.34 46.13
C PRO A 155 -45.99 7.41 47.52
N GLY A 156 -45.47 8.59 47.84
CA GLY A 156 -44.74 8.86 49.08
C GLY A 156 -45.59 8.83 50.35
N SER A 157 -44.90 8.49 51.44
CA SER A 157 -44.96 9.08 52.79
C SER A 157 -46.24 9.78 53.28
N ALA A 158 -46.79 9.28 54.39
CA ALA A 158 -47.41 10.10 55.43
C ALA A 158 -47.30 9.41 56.81
N GLY A 159 -46.91 10.17 57.84
CA GLY A 159 -47.09 9.82 59.26
C GLY A 159 -45.87 9.30 59.99
#